data_AF-A0A699ZRJ9-F1
#
_entry.id   AF-A0A699ZRJ9-F1
#
_cell.length_a   1.000
_cell.length_b   1.000
_cell.length_c   1.000
_cell.angle_alpha   90.00
_cell.angle_beta   90.00
_cell.angle_gamma   90.00
#
_symmetry.space_group_name_H-M   'P 1'
#
loop_
_entity.id
_entity.type
_entity.pdbx_description
1 polymer ?
#
loop_
_entity_poly.entity_id
_entity_poly.type
_entity_poly.pdbx_seq_one_letter_code
_entity_poly.pdbx_strand_id
1 'polypeptide(L)'
;LRGTTKPFTALQQAVNKNMIASLAVPEFRVAYDITTDKLDALYQKLKPKGVTMTALLAKACGVALASHPTLYAAVTPDGAGVTYSDSINVAVAVAMPDGGLITPVLKNSDSVDIYQMSRNWADL
;
A
#
# COMPACT_ATOMS: atom_id res chain seq x y z
N LEU A 1 2.79 -2.43 -36.05
CA LEU A 1 1.83 -1.35 -36.36
C LEU A 1 2.57 0.00 -36.35
N ARG A 2 3.04 0.49 -37.51
CA ARG A 2 3.63 1.84 -37.62
C ARG A 2 2.52 2.81 -38.04
N GLY A 3 2.40 3.96 -37.37
CA GLY A 3 1.43 5.00 -37.71
C GLY A 3 -0.04 4.73 -37.36
N THR A 4 -0.33 3.73 -36.52
CA THR A 4 -1.70 3.45 -36.05
C THR A 4 -1.80 3.58 -34.53
N THR A 5 -2.94 4.08 -34.05
CA THR A 5 -3.21 4.29 -32.63
C THR A 5 -4.13 3.19 -32.11
N LYS A 6 -3.69 2.46 -31.09
CA LYS A 6 -4.54 1.52 -30.35
C LYS A 6 -5.09 2.22 -29.11
N PRO A 7 -6.42 2.32 -28.93
CA PRO A 7 -6.99 2.92 -27.73
C PRO A 7 -6.67 2.06 -26.50
N PHE A 8 -6.43 2.72 -25.37
CA PHE A 8 -6.27 2.06 -24.08
C PHE A 8 -7.60 1.55 -23.54
N THR A 9 -7.54 0.47 -22.75
CA THR A 9 -8.68 0.02 -21.93
C THR A 9 -8.95 1.01 -20.79
N ALA A 10 -10.13 0.93 -20.16
CA ALA A 10 -10.48 1.79 -19.04
C ALA A 10 -9.46 1.70 -17.88
N LEU A 11 -8.97 0.49 -17.57
CA LEU A 11 -7.95 0.28 -16.55
C LEU A 11 -6.63 0.96 -16.93
N GLN A 12 -6.17 0.79 -18.17
CA GLN A 12 -4.95 1.44 -18.67
C GLN A 12 -5.05 2.96 -18.64
N GLN A 13 -6.22 3.52 -18.99
CA GLN A 13 -6.48 4.96 -18.90
C GLN A 13 -6.40 5.46 -17.44
N ALA A 14 -7.00 4.74 -16.49
CA ALA A 14 -6.96 5.10 -15.07
C ALA A 14 -5.53 5.06 -14.50
N VAL A 15 -4.76 4.00 -14.81
CA VAL A 15 -3.36 3.89 -14.40
C VAL A 15 -2.55 5.04 -14.99
N ASN A 16 -2.68 5.30 -16.29
CA ASN A 16 -1.94 6.38 -16.95
C ASN A 16 -2.25 7.74 -16.33
N LYS A 17 -3.52 8.04 -16.06
CA LYS A 17 -3.94 9.29 -15.39
C LYS A 17 -3.26 9.46 -14.03
N ASN A 18 -3.25 8.41 -13.20
CA ASN A 18 -2.66 8.47 -11.87
C ASN A 18 -1.12 8.58 -11.92
N MET A 19 -0.46 7.88 -12.83
CA MET A 19 0.99 7.93 -13.02
C MET A 19 1.46 9.28 -13.55
N ILE A 20 0.70 9.93 -14.45
CA ILE A 20 1.03 11.28 -14.90
C ILE A 20 0.88 12.28 -13.74
N ALA A 21 -0.14 12.13 -12.90
CA ALA A 21 -0.32 12.99 -11.73
C ALA A 21 0.83 12.84 -10.72
N SER A 22 1.40 11.64 -10.55
CA SER A 22 2.51 11.44 -9.61
C SER A 22 3.81 12.11 -10.04
N LEU A 23 3.98 12.47 -11.31
CA LEU A 23 5.16 13.21 -11.80
C LEU A 23 5.28 14.62 -11.20
N ALA A 24 4.20 15.17 -10.65
CA ALA A 24 4.22 16.46 -9.98
C ALA A 24 4.83 16.40 -8.56
N VAL A 25 4.98 15.20 -8.00
CA VAL A 25 5.50 15.00 -6.65
C VAL A 25 7.02 14.80 -6.70
N PRO A 26 7.83 15.65 -6.03
CA PRO A 26 9.27 15.42 -5.95
C PRO A 26 9.56 14.16 -5.12
N GLU A 27 10.26 13.20 -5.71
CA GLU A 27 10.55 11.91 -5.09
C GLU A 27 11.91 11.90 -4.39
N PHE A 28 11.93 11.42 -3.15
CA PHE A 28 13.15 11.08 -2.42
C PHE A 28 13.12 9.60 -2.06
N ARG A 29 14.16 8.86 -2.44
CA ARG A 29 14.25 7.40 -2.24
C ARG A 29 15.25 7.06 -1.16
N VAL A 30 14.83 6.22 -0.24
CA VAL A 30 15.64 5.66 0.83
C VAL A 30 15.54 4.15 0.78
N ALA A 31 16.68 3.47 0.85
CA ALA A 31 16.75 2.02 0.89
C ALA A 31 17.69 1.60 2.02
N TYR A 32 17.29 0.58 2.76
CA TYR A 32 18.09 -0.04 3.81
C TYR A 32 17.82 -1.54 3.83
N ASP A 33 18.87 -2.30 4.12
CA ASP A 33 18.74 -3.72 4.43
C ASP A 33 18.32 -3.89 5.89
N ILE A 34 17.45 -4.88 6.12
CA ILE A 34 17.00 -5.24 7.46
C ILE A 34 17.25 -6.72 7.71
N THR A 35 17.73 -7.06 8.90
CA THR A 35 17.80 -8.45 9.36
C THR A 35 16.42 -8.91 9.81
N THR A 36 15.91 -10.00 9.23
CA THR A 36 14.52 -10.46 9.42
C THR A 36 14.37 -11.62 10.40
N ASP A 37 15.42 -12.12 11.04
CA ASP A 37 15.36 -13.33 11.89
C ASP A 37 14.20 -13.33 12.90
N LYS A 38 13.98 -12.21 13.58
CA LYS A 38 12.87 -12.07 14.55
C LYS A 38 11.50 -11.98 13.88
N LEU A 39 11.42 -11.34 12.72
CA LEU A 39 10.22 -11.27 11.90
C LEU A 39 9.84 -12.67 11.40
N ASP A 40 10.81 -13.42 10.90
CA ASP A 40 10.63 -14.77 10.39
C ASP A 40 10.20 -15.73 11.51
N ALA A 41 10.86 -15.65 12.67
CA ALA A 41 10.48 -16.43 13.85
C ALA A 41 9.04 -16.12 14.33
N LEU A 42 8.61 -14.86 14.26
CA LEU A 42 7.23 -14.47 14.55
C LEU A 42 6.27 -15.02 13.49
N TYR A 43 6.62 -14.88 12.21
CA TYR A 43 5.80 -15.35 11.10
C TYR A 43 5.54 -16.85 11.17
N GLN A 44 6.54 -17.67 11.52
CA GLN A 44 6.36 -19.12 11.69
C GLN A 44 5.30 -19.48 12.75
N LYS A 45 5.11 -18.65 13.78
CA LYS A 45 4.08 -18.86 14.81
C LYS A 45 2.69 -18.43 14.35
N LEU A 46 2.61 -17.46 13.44
CA LEU A 46 1.36 -16.86 12.98
C LEU A 46 0.82 -17.52 11.70
N LYS A 47 1.70 -18.06 10.85
CA LYS A 47 1.34 -18.74 9.60
C LYS A 47 0.33 -19.88 9.81
N PRO A 48 0.48 -20.78 10.80
CA PRO A 48 -0.52 -21.82 11.07
C PRO A 48 -1.89 -21.29 11.50
N LYS A 49 -1.96 -20.02 11.94
CA LYS A 49 -3.18 -19.33 12.36
C LYS A 49 -3.81 -18.50 11.25
N GLY A 50 -3.35 -18.67 10.00
CA GLY A 50 -3.90 -18.00 8.83
C GLY A 50 -3.38 -16.58 8.59
N VAL A 51 -2.28 -16.17 9.21
CA VAL A 51 -1.65 -14.86 8.97
C VAL A 51 -0.66 -14.95 7.81
N THR A 52 -0.80 -14.05 6.83
CA THR A 52 0.15 -13.93 5.70
C THR A 52 1.28 -12.94 6.03
N MET A 53 2.42 -13.06 5.35
CA MET A 53 3.52 -12.10 5.48
C MET A 53 3.08 -10.69 5.09
N THR A 54 2.25 -10.57 4.04
CA THR A 54 1.66 -9.31 3.59
C THR A 54 0.84 -8.62 4.69
N ALA A 55 -0.05 -9.35 5.36
CA ALA A 55 -0.82 -8.81 6.48
C ALA A 55 0.10 -8.43 7.64
N LEU A 56 1.13 -9.23 7.94
CA LEU A 56 2.10 -8.90 9.00
C LEU A 56 2.87 -7.60 8.71
N LEU A 57 3.32 -7.41 7.47
CA LEU A 57 4.02 -6.20 7.05
C LEU A 57 3.09 -4.98 7.05
N ALA A 58 1.85 -5.11 6.55
CA ALA A 58 0.87 -4.04 6.62
C ALA A 58 0.60 -3.61 8.07
N LYS A 59 0.59 -4.57 9.02
CA LYS A 59 0.41 -4.28 10.45
C LYS A 59 1.59 -3.50 10.99
N ALA A 60 2.80 -3.96 10.69
CA ALA A 60 4.03 -3.30 11.12
C ALA A 60 4.10 -1.86 10.61
N CYS A 61 3.78 -1.64 9.32
CA CYS A 61 3.68 -0.30 8.74
C CYS A 61 2.64 0.56 9.47
N GLY A 62 1.42 0.03 9.69
CA GLY A 62 0.36 0.76 10.38
C GLY A 62 0.77 1.20 11.79
N VAL A 63 1.39 0.31 12.57
CA VAL A 63 1.88 0.61 13.92
C VAL A 63 3.01 1.64 13.89
N ALA A 64 3.95 1.56 12.94
CA ALA A 64 5.03 2.53 12.81
C ALA A 64 4.51 3.93 12.42
N LEU A 65 3.53 3.99 11.51
CA LEU A 65 2.92 5.23 11.04
C LEU A 65 2.18 5.97 12.16
N ALA A 66 1.62 5.27 13.15
CA ALA A 66 0.96 5.90 14.29
C ALA A 66 1.89 6.83 15.10
N SER A 67 3.21 6.57 15.08
CA SER A 67 4.22 7.44 15.69
C SER A 67 4.75 8.54 14.75
N HIS A 68 4.36 8.54 13.47
CA HIS A 68 4.86 9.44 12.44
C HIS A 68 3.72 10.04 11.58
N PRO A 69 2.92 10.98 12.13
CA PRO A 69 1.73 11.54 11.46
C PRO A 69 1.96 12.14 10.08
N THR A 70 3.12 12.72 9.84
CA THR A 70 3.50 13.32 8.55
C THR A 70 3.62 12.32 7.42
N LEU A 71 3.85 11.03 7.70
CA LEU A 71 4.05 10.00 6.68
C LEU A 71 2.75 9.45 6.09
N TYR A 72 1.60 9.67 6.74
CA TYR A 72 0.27 9.28 6.23
C TYR A 72 -0.67 10.50 6.04
N ALA A 73 -0.08 11.70 5.96
CA ALA A 73 -0.76 12.93 5.62
C ALA A 73 -0.74 13.20 4.10
N ALA A 74 -1.57 14.13 3.65
CA ALA A 74 -1.63 14.58 2.25
C ALA A 74 -1.46 16.09 2.16
N VAL A 75 -0.82 16.58 1.10
CA VAL A 75 -0.78 18.01 0.80
C VAL A 75 -2.15 18.45 0.30
N THR A 76 -2.61 19.64 0.69
CA THR A 76 -3.88 20.20 0.22
C THR A 76 -3.83 20.44 -1.30
N PRO A 77 -4.97 20.40 -2.01
CA PRO A 77 -4.98 20.56 -3.48
C PRO A 77 -4.38 21.88 -3.99
N ASP A 78 -4.38 22.93 -3.18
CA ASP A 78 -3.78 24.25 -3.47
C ASP A 78 -2.27 24.32 -3.13
N GLY A 79 -1.70 23.26 -2.54
CA GLY A 79 -0.31 23.22 -2.12
C GLY A 79 0.02 24.09 -0.90
N ALA A 80 -0.97 24.67 -0.23
CA ALA A 80 -0.77 25.65 0.83
C ALA A 80 -0.74 25.05 2.25
N GLY A 81 -0.98 23.74 2.40
CA GLY A 81 -1.04 23.09 3.70
C GLY A 81 -0.93 21.58 3.66
N VAL A 82 -1.06 20.96 4.85
CA VAL A 82 -1.00 19.52 5.05
C VAL A 82 -2.26 19.08 5.81
N THR A 83 -2.96 18.09 5.25
CA THR A 83 -4.10 17.41 5.85
C THR A 83 -3.63 16.11 6.49
N TYR A 84 -3.77 16.01 7.82
CA TYR A 84 -3.54 14.77 8.55
C TYR A 84 -4.78 13.89 8.48
N SER A 85 -4.60 12.63 8.14
CA SER A 85 -5.70 11.67 8.02
C SER A 85 -6.18 11.19 9.40
N ASP A 86 -7.48 10.91 9.54
CA ASP A 86 -8.03 10.38 10.80
C ASP A 86 -7.75 8.88 11.00
N SER A 87 -7.38 8.18 9.93
CA SER A 87 -7.16 6.73 9.93
C SER A 87 -5.90 6.35 9.15
N ILE A 88 -5.23 5.29 9.60
CA ILE A 88 -4.06 4.73 8.94
C ILE A 88 -4.50 3.54 8.10
N ASN A 89 -4.53 3.73 6.78
CA ASN A 89 -4.93 2.71 5.82
C ASN A 89 -3.73 2.32 4.95
N VAL A 90 -3.49 1.02 4.77
CA VAL A 90 -2.36 0.51 3.99
C VAL A 90 -2.89 -0.15 2.72
N ALA A 91 -2.55 0.44 1.57
CA ALA A 91 -2.82 -0.17 0.28
C ALA A 91 -1.73 -1.18 -0.07
N VAL A 92 -2.13 -2.36 -0.55
CA VAL A 92 -1.22 -3.42 -0.98
C VAL A 92 -1.34 -3.58 -2.48
N ALA A 93 -0.23 -3.42 -3.19
CA ALA A 93 -0.19 -3.56 -4.63
C ALA A 93 -0.21 -5.05 -5.05
N VAL A 94 -1.20 -5.45 -5.85
CA VAL A 94 -1.40 -6.83 -6.31
C VAL A 94 -1.44 -6.86 -7.83
N ALA A 95 -0.63 -7.74 -8.41
CA ALA A 95 -0.59 -7.95 -9.85
C ALA A 95 -1.81 -8.76 -10.33
N MET A 96 -2.40 -8.34 -11.44
CA MET A 96 -3.54 -9.03 -12.05
C MET A 96 -3.07 -10.07 -13.09
N PRO A 97 -3.80 -11.19 -13.28
CA PRO A 97 -3.45 -12.23 -14.25
C PRO A 97 -3.28 -11.72 -15.68
N ASP A 98 -4.11 -10.75 -16.09
CA ASP A 98 -4.19 -10.25 -17.47
C ASP A 98 -3.22 -9.08 -17.74
N GLY A 99 -2.32 -8.81 -16.79
CA GLY A 99 -1.49 -7.62 -16.76
C GLY A 99 -2.23 -6.42 -16.15
N GLY A 100 -1.51 -5.66 -15.34
CA GLY A 100 -2.06 -4.54 -14.57
C GLY A 100 -1.86 -4.73 -13.07
N LEU A 101 -2.21 -3.69 -12.32
CA LEU A 101 -2.00 -3.58 -10.89
C LEU A 101 -3.28 -3.03 -10.24
N ILE A 102 -3.74 -3.69 -9.19
CA ILE A 102 -4.77 -3.13 -8.30
C ILE A 102 -4.17 -2.91 -6.92
N THR A 103 -4.80 -2.04 -6.14
CA THR A 103 -4.34 -1.68 -4.79
C THR A 103 -5.46 -1.81 -3.78
N PRO A 104 -5.88 -3.04 -3.41
CA PRO A 104 -6.77 -3.27 -2.27
C PRO A 104 -6.23 -2.59 -1.00
N VAL A 105 -7.14 -2.13 -0.15
CA VAL A 105 -6.82 -1.32 1.03
C VAL A 105 -7.19 -2.05 2.32
N LEU A 106 -6.19 -2.29 3.17
CA LEU A 106 -6.39 -2.71 4.54
C LEU A 106 -6.65 -1.47 5.40
N LYS A 107 -7.87 -1.37 5.94
CA LYS A 107 -8.28 -0.20 6.73
C LYS A 107 -7.82 -0.29 8.18
N ASN A 108 -7.51 0.87 8.78
CA ASN A 108 -7.18 1.00 10.20
C ASN A 108 -6.06 0.01 10.64
N SER A 109 -4.99 -0.07 9.85
CA SER A 109 -3.93 -1.06 10.04
C SER A 109 -3.19 -0.91 11.37
N ASP A 110 -3.24 0.26 11.99
CA ASP A 110 -2.68 0.55 13.32
C ASP A 110 -3.50 -0.09 14.46
N SER A 111 -4.82 -0.13 14.34
CA SER A 111 -5.73 -0.53 15.43
C SER A 111 -6.37 -1.91 15.25
N VAL A 112 -6.60 -2.37 14.02
CA VAL A 112 -7.17 -3.70 13.74
C VAL A 112 -6.18 -4.80 14.15
N ASP A 113 -6.64 -5.85 14.84
CA ASP A 113 -5.77 -6.95 15.23
C ASP A 113 -5.27 -7.75 14.01
N ILE A 114 -4.12 -8.40 14.16
CA ILE A 114 -3.46 -9.09 13.04
C ILE A 114 -4.30 -10.23 12.43
N TYR A 115 -5.14 -10.90 13.23
CA TYR A 115 -5.96 -12.01 12.72
C TYR A 115 -7.16 -11.48 11.95
N GLN A 116 -7.83 -10.43 12.44
CA GLN A 116 -8.90 -9.76 11.69
C GLN A 116 -8.34 -9.15 10.41
N MET A 117 -7.18 -8.52 10.46
CA MET A 117 -6.58 -7.95 9.27
C MET A 117 -6.20 -9.01 8.23
N SER A 118 -5.76 -10.19 8.67
CA SER A 118 -5.50 -11.31 7.75
C SER A 118 -6.78 -11.86 7.11
N ARG A 119 -7.90 -11.91 7.85
CA ARG A 119 -9.22 -12.24 7.27
C ARG A 119 -9.64 -11.21 6.23
N ASN A 120 -9.58 -9.92 6.58
CA ASN A 120 -9.88 -8.84 5.65
C ASN A 120 -8.99 -8.90 4.40
N TRP A 121 -7.73 -9.29 4.54
CA TRP A 121 -6.83 -9.47 3.40
C TRP A 121 -7.24 -10.62 2.49
N ALA A 122 -7.69 -11.74 3.07
CA ALA A 122 -8.13 -12.89 2.29
C ALA A 122 -9.45 -12.64 1.54
N ASP A 123 -10.27 -11.70 2.01
CA ASP A 123 -11.55 -11.32 1.40
C ASP A 123 -11.41 -10.32 0.23
N LEU A 124 -10.21 -9.74 0.03
CA LEU A 124 -9.90 -8.73 -0.99
C LEU A 124 -9.22 -9.33 -2.22
#